data_AF-A0A0E0M5P0-F1
#
_entry.id   AF-A0A0E0M5P0-F1
#
_cell.length_a   1.000
_cell.length_b   1.000
_cell.length_c   1.000
_cell.angle_alpha   90.00
_cell.angle_beta   90.00
_cell.angle_gamma   90.00
#
_symmetry.space_group_name_H-M   'P 1'
#
loop_
_entity.id
_entity.type
_entity.pdbx_description
1 polymer ?
#
loop_
_entity_poly.entity_id
_entity_poly.type
_entity_poly.pdbx_seq_one_letter_code
_entity_poly.pdbx_strand_id
1 'polypeptide(L)'
;MAVKDLERGVVVEPLKKAKAEITALRAKNEKFKTKSDSIVDYYNHSEAKTKALCGEVEEAKAMAACAQDEAKSYVLRLALSDLGVDANGAPGENDSAAEFTEWNHQAGGVITVAAGMYGNCYARITASVIQFVLREHRCEHVLEFPHMLNDPLSEDASGVTTELRSFRR
;
A
#
# COMPACT_ATOMS: atom_id res chain seq x y z
N MET A 1 -61.14 68.45 0.19
CA MET A 1 -60.22 67.97 1.25
C MET A 1 -60.12 66.43 1.27
N ALA A 2 -61.23 65.69 1.11
CA ALA A 2 -61.29 64.23 1.28
C ALA A 2 -60.42 63.35 0.35
N VAL A 3 -60.09 63.76 -0.88
CA VAL A 3 -59.35 62.91 -1.84
C VAL A 3 -57.88 62.71 -1.43
N LYS A 4 -57.24 63.77 -0.91
CA LYS A 4 -55.84 63.73 -0.48
C LYS A 4 -55.63 62.85 0.76
N ASP A 5 -56.63 62.77 1.64
CA ASP A 5 -56.56 61.94 2.85
C ASP A 5 -56.71 60.44 2.52
N LEU A 6 -57.51 60.11 1.48
CA LEU A 6 -57.67 58.75 0.98
C LEU A 6 -56.39 58.23 0.30
N GLU A 7 -55.77 59.05 -0.58
CA GLU A 7 -54.49 58.71 -1.22
C GLU A 7 -53.36 58.50 -0.20
N ARG A 8 -53.35 59.30 0.88
CA ARG A 8 -52.36 59.18 1.95
C ARG A 8 -52.52 57.85 2.71
N GLY A 9 -53.74 57.39 2.96
CA GLY A 9 -54.00 56.09 3.56
C GLY A 9 -53.57 54.91 2.68
N VAL A 10 -53.83 55.00 1.37
CA VAL A 10 -53.49 53.96 0.37
C VAL A 10 -51.97 53.74 0.27
N VAL A 11 -51.15 54.76 0.48
CA VAL A 11 -49.67 54.63 0.41
C VAL A 11 -49.05 54.26 1.77
N VAL A 12 -49.64 54.71 2.88
CA VAL A 12 -49.07 54.52 4.22
C VAL A 12 -49.13 53.05 4.69
N GLU A 13 -50.21 52.33 4.43
CA GLU A 13 -50.32 50.93 4.86
C GLU A 13 -49.36 49.97 4.12
N PRO A 14 -49.22 50.06 2.78
CA PRO A 14 -48.17 49.33 2.05
C PRO A 14 -46.77 49.68 2.52
N LEU A 15 -46.49 50.95 2.85
CA LEU A 15 -45.19 51.37 3.37
C LEU A 15 -44.89 50.73 4.73
N LYS A 16 -45.87 50.68 5.65
CA LYS A 16 -45.73 49.99 6.95
C LYS A 16 -45.47 48.50 6.75
N LYS A 17 -46.22 47.85 5.85
CA LYS A 17 -46.04 46.42 5.52
C LYS A 17 -44.66 46.15 4.94
N ALA A 18 -44.22 46.95 3.96
CA ALA A 18 -42.89 46.84 3.37
C ALA A 18 -41.78 47.04 4.41
N LYS A 19 -41.94 48.00 5.33
CA LYS A 19 -40.98 48.22 6.42
C LYS A 19 -40.90 47.02 7.39
N ALA A 20 -42.03 46.42 7.72
CA ALA A 20 -42.07 45.21 8.54
C ALA A 20 -41.40 44.02 7.82
N GLU A 21 -41.66 43.86 6.52
CA GLU A 21 -41.06 42.81 5.70
C GLU A 21 -39.54 42.97 5.55
N ILE A 22 -39.03 44.20 5.33
CA ILE A 22 -37.59 44.48 5.30
C ILE A 22 -36.92 44.08 6.62
N THR A 23 -37.58 44.36 7.75
CA THR A 23 -37.05 44.02 9.08
C THR A 23 -37.06 42.50 9.30
N ALA A 24 -38.12 41.82 8.86
CA ALA A 24 -38.22 40.36 8.92
C ALA A 24 -37.18 39.67 8.03
N LEU A 25 -36.96 40.18 6.80
CA LEU A 25 -35.95 39.66 5.87
C LEU A 25 -34.54 39.87 6.41
N ARG A 26 -34.25 41.04 6.99
CA ARG A 26 -32.96 41.29 7.64
C ARG A 26 -32.67 40.29 8.75
N ALA A 27 -33.67 40.02 9.61
CA ALA A 27 -33.53 39.03 10.68
C ALA A 27 -33.31 37.60 10.14
N LYS A 28 -33.96 37.22 9.03
CA LYS A 28 -33.72 35.92 8.38
C LYS A 28 -32.33 35.84 7.76
N ASN A 29 -31.84 36.90 7.13
CA ASN A 29 -30.49 36.93 6.56
C ASN A 29 -29.41 36.76 7.62
N GLU A 30 -29.54 37.40 8.79
CA GLU A 30 -28.59 37.18 9.90
C GLU A 30 -28.62 35.73 10.42
N LYS A 31 -29.80 35.12 10.48
CA LYS A 31 -29.93 33.69 10.83
C LYS A 31 -29.29 32.77 9.78
N PHE A 32 -29.45 33.07 8.50
CA PHE A 32 -28.80 32.29 7.44
C PHE A 32 -27.28 32.48 7.43
N LYS A 33 -26.79 33.69 7.71
CA LYS A 33 -25.37 33.97 7.82
C LYS A 33 -24.73 33.16 8.94
N THR A 34 -25.28 33.24 10.15
CA THR A 34 -24.80 32.45 11.30
C THR A 34 -24.84 30.94 11.06
N LYS A 35 -25.89 30.42 10.39
CA LYS A 35 -25.94 29.01 9.99
C LYS A 35 -24.88 28.66 8.94
N SER A 36 -24.65 29.54 7.98
CA SER A 36 -23.61 29.37 6.96
C SER A 36 -22.22 29.30 7.59
N ASP A 37 -21.91 30.24 8.50
CA ASP A 37 -20.64 30.27 9.22
C ASP A 37 -20.41 28.98 10.01
N SER A 38 -21.44 28.51 10.74
CA SER A 38 -21.39 27.24 11.47
C SER A 38 -21.15 26.01 10.56
N ILE A 39 -21.71 26.00 9.35
CA ILE A 39 -21.49 24.91 8.39
C ILE A 39 -20.05 24.93 7.87
N VAL A 40 -19.51 26.11 7.56
CA VAL A 40 -18.12 26.28 7.14
C VAL A 40 -17.17 25.76 8.22
N ASP A 41 -17.40 26.12 9.49
CA ASP A 41 -16.60 25.64 10.62
C ASP A 41 -16.65 24.12 10.77
N TYR A 42 -17.84 23.52 10.61
CA TYR A 42 -18.03 22.08 10.65
C TYR A 42 -17.21 21.37 9.54
N TYR A 43 -17.27 21.88 8.31
CA TYR A 43 -16.52 21.29 7.20
C TYR A 43 -15.02 21.42 7.40
N ASN A 44 -14.53 22.60 7.81
CA ASN A 44 -13.11 22.81 8.10
C ASN A 44 -12.60 21.84 9.19
N HIS A 45 -13.38 21.64 10.26
CA HIS A 45 -13.03 20.69 11.30
C HIS A 45 -13.01 19.24 10.77
N SER A 46 -14.02 18.86 9.98
CA SER A 46 -14.09 17.52 9.39
C SER A 46 -12.93 17.24 8.43
N GLU A 47 -12.53 18.23 7.62
CA GLU A 47 -11.41 18.13 6.68
C GLU A 47 -10.07 18.01 7.42
N ALA A 48 -9.87 18.78 8.49
CA ALA A 48 -8.68 18.64 9.33
C ALA A 48 -8.58 17.23 9.94
N LYS A 49 -9.71 16.69 10.42
CA LYS A 49 -9.77 15.35 11.01
C LYS A 49 -9.50 14.25 9.98
N THR A 50 -10.05 14.35 8.77
CA THR A 50 -9.78 13.35 7.72
C THR A 50 -8.33 13.40 7.27
N LYS A 51 -7.72 14.58 7.14
CA LYS A 51 -6.29 14.73 6.83
C LYS A 51 -5.41 14.09 7.89
N ALA A 52 -5.72 14.29 9.18
CA ALA A 52 -4.98 13.65 10.27
C ALA A 52 -5.08 12.12 10.21
N LEU A 53 -6.29 11.57 10.05
CA LEU A 53 -6.50 10.12 9.93
C LEU A 53 -5.81 9.52 8.70
N CYS A 54 -5.82 10.22 7.56
CA CYS A 54 -5.06 9.77 6.39
C CYS A 54 -3.56 9.69 6.67
N GLY A 55 -3.01 10.65 7.43
CA GLY A 55 -1.61 10.60 7.87
C GLY A 55 -1.31 9.37 8.73
N GLU A 56 -2.14 9.12 9.74
CA GLU A 56 -2.01 7.94 10.62
C GLU A 56 -2.10 6.61 9.85
N VAL A 57 -2.97 6.53 8.84
CA VAL A 57 -3.11 5.33 7.99
C VAL A 57 -1.86 5.09 7.15
N GLU A 58 -1.28 6.12 6.54
CA GLU A 58 -0.05 5.96 5.76
C GLU A 58 1.14 5.59 6.65
N GLU A 59 1.23 6.15 7.86
CA GLU A 59 2.24 5.76 8.85
C GLU A 59 2.06 4.29 9.28
N ALA A 60 0.84 3.89 9.62
CA ALA A 60 0.53 2.49 9.97
C ALA A 60 0.84 1.52 8.84
N LYS A 61 0.60 1.92 7.59
CA LYS A 61 0.92 1.14 6.40
C LYS A 61 2.42 1.00 6.20
N ALA A 62 3.19 2.07 6.41
CA ALA A 62 4.65 2.02 6.37
C ALA A 62 5.20 1.08 7.47
N MET A 63 4.69 1.19 8.69
CA MET A 63 5.07 0.29 9.80
C MET A 63 4.73 -1.17 9.48
N ALA A 64 3.55 -1.44 8.90
CA ALA A 64 3.16 -2.78 8.51
C ALA A 64 4.06 -3.36 7.41
N ALA A 65 4.48 -2.54 6.44
CA ALA A 65 5.43 -2.96 5.40
C ALA A 65 6.80 -3.31 6.01
N CYS A 66 7.33 -2.45 6.89
CA CYS A 66 8.59 -2.74 7.60
C CYS A 66 8.51 -4.02 8.44
N ALA A 67 7.42 -4.21 9.20
CA ALA A 67 7.21 -5.42 9.98
C ALA A 67 7.08 -6.68 9.11
N GLN A 68 6.47 -6.55 7.92
CA GLN A 68 6.38 -7.65 6.95
C GLN A 68 7.76 -8.03 6.40
N ASP A 69 8.60 -7.06 6.08
CA ASP A 69 9.96 -7.30 5.59
C ASP A 69 10.86 -7.90 6.68
N GLU A 70 10.74 -7.44 7.92
CA GLU A 70 11.41 -8.05 9.08
C GLU A 70 10.95 -9.50 9.31
N ALA A 71 9.64 -9.77 9.23
CA ALA A 71 9.10 -11.11 9.38
C ALA A 71 9.58 -12.05 8.26
N LYS A 72 9.63 -11.57 7.00
CA LYS A 72 10.18 -12.32 5.86
C LYS A 72 11.67 -12.62 6.08
N SER A 73 12.43 -11.64 6.55
CA SER A 73 13.85 -11.81 6.92
C SER A 73 14.02 -12.84 8.04
N TYR A 74 13.16 -12.84 9.06
CA TYR A 74 13.21 -13.81 10.16
C TYR A 74 12.90 -15.24 9.71
N VAL A 75 11.84 -15.43 8.92
CA VAL A 75 11.47 -16.76 8.39
C VAL A 75 12.58 -17.33 7.49
N LEU A 76 13.17 -16.49 6.63
CA LEU A 76 14.29 -16.90 5.80
C LEU A 76 15.51 -17.29 6.65
N ARG A 77 15.84 -16.51 7.69
CA ARG A 77 16.95 -16.82 8.59
C ARG A 77 16.74 -18.14 9.35
N LEU A 78 15.52 -18.41 9.80
CA LEU A 78 15.17 -19.70 10.42
C LEU A 78 15.37 -20.85 9.44
N ALA A 79 14.82 -20.75 8.23
CA ALA A 79 14.94 -21.81 7.22
C ALA A 79 16.40 -22.09 6.83
N LEU A 80 17.23 -21.04 6.72
CA LEU A 80 18.66 -21.17 6.46
C LEU A 80 19.40 -21.81 7.64
N SER A 81 19.05 -21.44 8.88
CA SER A 81 19.63 -22.03 10.08
C SER A 81 19.30 -23.52 10.21
N ASP A 82 18.06 -23.92 9.90
CA ASP A 82 17.62 -25.32 9.89
C ASP A 82 18.35 -26.15 8.82
N LEU A 83 18.76 -25.51 7.73
CA LEU A 83 19.60 -26.11 6.69
C LEU A 83 21.09 -26.13 7.05
N GLY A 84 21.49 -25.52 8.17
CA GLY A 84 22.88 -25.47 8.64
C GLY A 84 23.70 -24.31 8.05
N VAL A 85 23.06 -23.34 7.41
CA VAL A 85 23.69 -22.09 6.96
C VAL A 85 23.75 -21.12 8.13
N ASP A 86 24.87 -20.42 8.30
CA ASP A 86 24.96 -19.31 9.26
C ASP A 86 24.16 -18.10 8.75
N ALA A 87 22.90 -18.06 9.15
CA ALA A 87 21.97 -16.99 8.79
C ALA A 87 22.24 -15.67 9.53
N ASN A 88 23.03 -15.70 10.62
CA ASN A 88 23.44 -14.50 11.35
C ASN A 88 24.71 -13.88 10.75
N GLY A 89 25.46 -14.64 9.96
CA GLY A 89 26.58 -14.16 9.14
C GLY A 89 26.16 -13.58 7.79
N ALA A 90 24.86 -13.32 7.57
CA ALA A 90 24.36 -12.70 6.35
C ALA A 90 24.88 -11.26 6.21
N PRO A 91 25.49 -10.88 5.07
CA PRO A 91 26.01 -9.54 4.85
C PRO A 91 24.91 -8.48 4.92
N GLY A 92 25.17 -7.39 5.63
CA GLY A 92 24.32 -6.22 5.75
C GLY A 92 24.48 -5.24 4.59
N GLU A 93 23.70 -4.16 4.61
CA GLU A 93 23.65 -3.15 3.54
C GLU A 93 25.01 -2.44 3.29
N ASN A 94 25.89 -2.41 4.29
CA ASN A 94 27.20 -1.76 4.21
C ASN A 94 28.36 -2.70 3.90
N ASP A 95 28.10 -4.01 3.77
CA ASP A 95 29.13 -5.00 3.50
C ASP A 95 29.48 -5.04 2.00
N SER A 96 30.62 -5.62 1.67
CA SER A 96 31.12 -5.63 0.30
C SER A 96 30.30 -6.58 -0.58
N ALA A 97 30.21 -6.26 -1.88
CA ALA A 97 29.59 -7.15 -2.86
C ALA A 97 30.24 -8.55 -2.89
N ALA A 98 31.53 -8.64 -2.54
CA ALA A 98 32.27 -9.89 -2.45
C ALA A 98 31.77 -10.78 -1.30
N GLU A 99 31.56 -10.21 -0.11
CA GLU A 99 31.00 -10.92 1.05
C GLU A 99 29.57 -11.41 0.76
N PHE A 100 28.75 -10.59 0.11
CA PHE A 100 27.42 -10.98 -0.36
C PHE A 100 27.46 -12.17 -1.32
N THR A 101 28.35 -12.14 -2.34
CA THR A 101 28.47 -13.24 -3.29
C THR A 101 28.94 -14.54 -2.67
N GLU A 102 29.87 -14.48 -1.71
CA GLU A 102 30.39 -15.65 -1.00
C GLU A 102 29.29 -16.28 -0.13
N TRP A 103 28.61 -15.47 0.68
CA TRP A 103 27.51 -15.95 1.52
C TRP A 103 26.38 -16.55 0.68
N ASN A 104 26.02 -15.91 -0.44
CA ASN A 104 25.00 -16.42 -1.35
C ASN A 104 25.40 -17.73 -2.03
N HIS A 105 26.69 -17.88 -2.40
CA HIS A 105 27.21 -19.13 -2.94
C HIS A 105 27.12 -20.26 -1.90
N GLN A 106 27.52 -20.00 -0.66
CA GLN A 106 27.46 -20.96 0.43
C GLN A 106 26.01 -21.37 0.76
N ALA A 107 25.10 -20.40 0.90
CA ALA A 107 23.69 -20.65 1.15
C ALA A 107 23.03 -21.43 -0.01
N GLY A 108 23.32 -21.04 -1.25
CA GLY A 108 22.83 -21.71 -2.46
C GLY A 108 23.30 -23.15 -2.58
N GLY A 109 24.55 -23.44 -2.22
CA GLY A 109 25.09 -24.81 -2.19
C GLY A 109 24.33 -25.71 -1.21
N VAL A 110 24.08 -25.23 0.00
CA VAL A 110 23.34 -26.00 1.03
C VAL A 110 21.87 -26.19 0.65
N ILE A 111 21.21 -25.16 0.11
CA ILE A 111 19.84 -25.27 -0.41
C ILE A 111 19.76 -26.30 -1.54
N THR A 112 20.74 -26.32 -2.44
CA THR A 112 20.79 -27.26 -3.57
C THR A 112 20.97 -28.70 -3.08
N VAL A 113 21.83 -28.92 -2.08
CA VAL A 113 21.99 -30.24 -1.43
C VAL A 113 20.68 -30.67 -0.76
N ALA A 114 20.03 -29.77 -0.01
CA ALA A 114 18.75 -30.07 0.63
C ALA A 114 17.65 -30.38 -0.39
N ALA A 115 17.56 -29.62 -1.48
CA ALA A 115 16.63 -29.90 -2.58
C ALA A 115 16.89 -31.28 -3.23
N GLY A 116 18.16 -31.67 -3.36
CA GLY A 116 18.55 -33.01 -3.79
C GLY A 116 18.15 -34.11 -2.80
N MET A 117 18.27 -33.85 -1.49
CA MET A 117 17.92 -34.80 -0.42
C MET A 117 16.41 -35.02 -0.24
N TYR A 118 15.62 -33.95 -0.33
CA TYR A 118 14.16 -34.02 -0.15
C TYR A 118 13.41 -34.35 -1.45
N GLY A 119 14.12 -34.39 -2.59
CA GLY A 119 13.57 -34.78 -3.88
C GLY A 119 12.69 -33.72 -4.56
N ASN A 120 12.27 -34.05 -5.77
CA ASN A 120 11.57 -33.15 -6.71
C ASN A 120 10.25 -32.54 -6.16
N CYS A 121 9.66 -33.09 -5.09
CA CYS A 121 8.43 -32.56 -4.49
C CYS A 121 8.67 -31.26 -3.71
N TYR A 122 9.78 -31.14 -2.98
CA TYR A 122 10.10 -29.93 -2.22
C TYR A 122 10.51 -28.81 -3.16
N ALA A 123 11.32 -29.11 -4.18
CA ALA A 123 11.66 -28.17 -5.25
C ALA A 123 10.41 -27.62 -5.96
N ARG A 124 9.39 -28.45 -6.23
CA ARG A 124 8.10 -28.02 -6.80
C ARG A 124 7.30 -27.11 -5.87
N ILE A 125 7.25 -27.42 -4.58
CA ILE A 125 6.54 -26.60 -3.60
C ILE A 125 7.27 -25.26 -3.42
N THR A 126 8.58 -25.27 -3.23
CA THR A 126 9.42 -24.07 -3.11
C THR A 126 9.34 -23.20 -4.37
N ALA A 127 9.43 -23.78 -5.57
CA ALA A 127 9.26 -23.04 -6.82
C ALA A 127 7.86 -22.44 -6.97
N SER A 128 6.80 -23.16 -6.55
CA SER A 128 5.42 -22.65 -6.58
C SER A 128 5.22 -21.50 -5.59
N VAL A 129 5.79 -21.59 -4.39
CA VAL A 129 5.73 -20.54 -3.37
C VAL A 129 6.50 -19.30 -3.81
N ILE A 130 7.72 -19.46 -4.32
CA ILE A 130 8.53 -18.35 -4.85
C ILE A 130 7.81 -17.67 -6.03
N GLN A 131 7.27 -18.44 -6.96
CA GLN A 131 6.55 -17.89 -8.12
C GLN A 131 5.25 -17.19 -7.72
N PHE A 132 4.55 -17.68 -6.69
CA PHE A 132 3.37 -17.03 -6.13
C PHE A 132 3.72 -15.67 -5.51
N VAL A 133 4.74 -15.63 -4.65
CA VAL A 133 5.23 -14.39 -3.99
C VAL A 133 5.67 -13.36 -5.04
N LEU A 134 6.40 -13.80 -6.07
CA LEU A 134 6.91 -12.93 -7.13
C LEU A 134 5.80 -12.34 -8.01
N ARG A 135 4.72 -13.09 -8.28
CA ARG A 135 3.54 -12.58 -9.01
C ARG A 135 2.75 -11.56 -8.20
N GLU A 136 2.55 -11.83 -6.91
CA GLU A 136 1.85 -10.92 -6.01
C GLU A 136 2.57 -9.57 -5.89
N HIS A 137 3.90 -9.59 -5.92
CA HIS A 137 4.75 -8.39 -5.83
C HIS A 137 5.11 -7.74 -7.18
N ARG A 138 4.51 -8.17 -8.31
CA ARG A 138 4.68 -7.59 -9.66
C ARG A 138 6.14 -7.44 -10.13
N CYS A 139 7.02 -8.40 -9.81
CA CYS A 139 8.35 -8.44 -10.40
C CYS A 139 8.25 -8.86 -11.88
N GLU A 140 8.25 -7.90 -12.81
CA GLU A 140 8.06 -8.15 -14.25
C GLU A 140 9.15 -9.05 -14.87
N HIS A 141 10.35 -9.08 -14.26
CA HIS A 141 11.50 -9.93 -14.65
C HIS A 141 11.20 -11.45 -14.61
N VAL A 142 10.12 -11.85 -13.93
CA VAL A 142 9.72 -13.25 -13.73
C VAL A 142 9.11 -13.85 -15.00
N LEU A 143 8.62 -13.02 -15.92
CA LEU A 143 8.12 -13.47 -17.21
C LEU A 143 9.23 -14.03 -18.12
N GLU A 144 10.49 -13.64 -17.90
CA GLU A 144 11.66 -14.13 -18.64
C GLU A 144 12.34 -15.34 -17.97
N PHE A 145 11.99 -15.65 -16.72
CA PHE A 145 12.53 -16.79 -15.99
C PHE A 145 12.41 -18.15 -16.74
N PRO A 146 11.31 -18.42 -17.48
CA PRO A 146 11.22 -19.62 -18.31
C PRO A 146 12.22 -19.64 -19.48
N HIS A 147 12.66 -18.48 -19.98
CA HIS A 147 13.60 -18.37 -21.09
C HIS A 147 15.05 -18.58 -20.64
N MET A 148 15.43 -18.09 -19.46
CA MET A 148 16.78 -18.28 -18.90
C MET A 148 17.10 -19.75 -18.57
N LEU A 149 16.07 -20.57 -18.30
CA LEU A 149 16.21 -22.02 -18.10
C LEU A 149 16.40 -22.82 -19.40
N ASN A 150 16.29 -22.15 -20.56
CA ASN A 150 16.47 -22.79 -21.87
C ASN A 150 17.87 -22.60 -22.45
N ASP A 151 18.71 -21.75 -21.84
CA ASP A 151 20.11 -21.64 -22.25
C ASP A 151 20.86 -22.92 -21.85
N PRO A 152 21.71 -23.47 -22.74
CA PRO A 152 22.47 -24.66 -22.43
C PRO A 152 23.45 -24.37 -21.29
N LEU A 153 23.14 -24.89 -20.11
CA LEU A 153 24.02 -24.89 -18.96
C LEU A 153 25.29 -25.73 -19.23
N SER A 154 26.39 -25.27 -18.64
CA SER A 154 27.71 -25.90 -18.71
C SER A 154 27.68 -27.40 -18.33
N GLU A 155 28.55 -28.19 -18.98
CA GLU A 155 28.56 -29.67 -18.96
C GLU A 155 28.79 -30.30 -17.56
N ASP A 156 29.25 -29.50 -16.60
CA ASP A 156 29.42 -29.84 -15.19
C ASP A 156 28.08 -30.01 -14.44
N ALA A 157 26.95 -29.59 -15.02
CA ALA A 157 25.60 -29.73 -14.46
C ALA A 157 24.82 -30.96 -14.96
N SER A 158 25.48 -31.99 -15.50
CA SER A 158 24.83 -33.14 -16.16
C SER A 158 23.74 -33.86 -15.32
N GLY A 159 23.90 -33.92 -13.99
CA GLY A 159 22.88 -34.44 -13.07
C GLY A 159 21.62 -33.58 -13.01
N VAL A 160 21.80 -32.27 -12.84
CA VAL A 160 20.72 -31.27 -12.73
C VAL A 160 19.93 -31.15 -14.05
N THR A 161 20.60 -31.30 -15.19
CA THR A 161 19.92 -31.23 -16.51
C THR A 161 18.95 -32.39 -16.77
N THR A 162 19.17 -33.56 -16.15
CA THR A 162 18.30 -34.74 -16.31
C THR A 162 17.02 -34.57 -15.50
N GLU A 163 17.14 -33.99 -14.31
CA GLU A 163 16.03 -33.73 -13.39
C GLU A 163 15.17 -32.56 -13.85
N LEU A 164 15.77 -31.47 -14.36
CA LEU A 164 15.03 -30.36 -14.97
C LEU A 164 14.28 -30.77 -16.24
N ARG A 165 14.81 -31.73 -17.01
CA ARG A 165 14.10 -32.26 -18.20
C ARG A 165 12.81 -33.00 -17.82
N SER A 166 12.75 -33.58 -16.61
CA SER A 166 11.53 -34.23 -16.09
C SER A 166 10.43 -33.23 -15.69
N PHE A 167 10.80 -31.96 -15.49
CA PHE A 167 9.89 -30.84 -15.19
C PHE A 167 9.19 -30.27 -16.43
N ARG A 168 9.70 -30.58 -17.64
CA ARG A 168 9.15 -30.13 -18.94
C ARG A 168 7.92 -30.92 -19.42
N ARG A 169 7.44 -31.91 -18.67
CA ARG A 169 6.22 -32.69 -18.98
C ARG A 169 4.99 -32.16 -18.25
#